data_AF-A0A519LY81-F1
#
_entry.id   AF-A0A519LY81-F1
#
_cell.length_a   1.000
_cell.length_b   1.000
_cell.length_c   1.000
_cell.angle_alpha   90.00
_cell.angle_beta   90.00
_cell.angle_gamma   90.00
#
_symmetry.space_group_name_H-M   'P 1'
#
loop_
_entity.id
_entity.type
_entity.pdbx_description
1 polymer ?
#
loop_
_entity_poly.entity_id
_entity_poly.type
_entity_poly.pdbx_seq_one_letter_code
_entity_poly.pdbx_strand_id
1 'polypeptide(L)'
;MNSQQCKASLSALVAACLLAACGGGGSDTAPSAAVTSVKVAGDSLADSGTFGYKFTVQGSAATGVGSTPIWPERVATSYGQSLCAYYRFNGSAFGTNAACTNYAVGGGRINNPTAPTSPVSITQQLKDMGARGYSANDLVLIDGGGNDAADLIGAYLRASTDSGQAYAALLSSVLP
;
A
#
# COMPACT_ATOMS: atom_id res chain seq x y z
N MET A 1 55.48 7.67 -18.61
CA MET A 1 54.42 8.51 -18.03
C MET A 1 55.09 9.64 -17.26
N ASN A 2 54.83 10.88 -17.67
CA ASN A 2 55.57 12.06 -17.21
C ASN A 2 54.92 12.53 -15.89
N SER A 3 55.67 13.17 -14.98
CA SER A 3 55.13 13.57 -13.66
C SER A 3 53.83 14.38 -13.75
N GLN A 4 53.66 15.20 -14.80
CA GLN A 4 52.42 15.94 -15.06
C GLN A 4 51.23 15.06 -15.48
N GLN A 5 51.48 13.97 -16.23
CA GLN A 5 50.45 12.99 -16.59
C GLN A 5 49.99 12.18 -15.37
N CYS A 6 50.90 11.80 -14.46
CA CYS A 6 50.51 11.18 -13.19
C CYS A 6 49.65 12.11 -12.33
N LYS A 7 50.02 13.40 -12.22
CA LYS A 7 49.25 14.38 -11.44
C LYS A 7 47.86 14.64 -12.02
N ALA A 8 47.74 14.70 -13.35
CA ALA A 8 46.46 14.85 -14.04
C ALA A 8 45.55 13.63 -13.84
N SER A 9 46.08 12.41 -13.99
CA SER A 9 45.32 11.17 -13.77
C SER A 9 44.87 10.99 -12.33
N LEU A 10 45.70 11.37 -11.35
CA LEU A 10 45.34 11.31 -9.93
C LEU A 10 44.24 12.32 -9.60
N SER A 11 44.32 13.53 -10.16
CA SER A 11 43.31 14.58 -9.97
C SER A 11 41.95 14.18 -10.57
N ALA A 12 41.94 13.53 -11.74
CA ALA A 12 40.73 13.02 -12.36
C ALA A 12 40.10 11.87 -11.55
N LEU A 13 40.92 10.97 -10.98
CA LEU A 13 40.43 9.88 -10.14
C LEU A 13 39.84 10.40 -8.83
N VAL A 14 40.50 11.37 -8.19
CA VAL A 14 39.99 12.02 -6.97
C VAL A 14 38.71 12.79 -7.26
N ALA A 15 38.62 13.51 -8.39
CA ALA A 15 37.39 14.16 -8.81
C ALA A 15 36.27 13.14 -9.07
N ALA A 16 36.54 12.01 -9.74
CA ALA A 16 35.55 10.96 -9.95
C ALA A 16 35.07 10.33 -8.63
N CYS A 17 35.97 10.12 -7.66
CA CYS A 17 35.60 9.64 -6.32
C CYS A 17 34.79 10.68 -5.53
N LEU A 18 35.13 11.97 -5.65
CA LEU A 18 34.39 13.06 -5.01
C LEU A 18 33.03 13.29 -5.68
N LEU A 19 32.90 13.13 -6.99
CA LEU A 19 31.61 13.15 -7.70
C LEU A 19 30.78 11.89 -7.45
N ALA A 20 31.38 10.72 -7.21
CA ALA A 20 30.64 9.55 -6.73
C ALA A 20 30.16 9.70 -5.28
N ALA A 21 30.89 10.46 -4.46
CA ALA A 21 30.53 10.76 -3.07
C ALA A 21 29.61 11.99 -2.92
N CYS A 22 29.64 12.93 -3.85
CA CYS A 22 28.91 14.20 -3.81
C CYS A 22 27.85 14.33 -4.92
N GLY A 23 27.78 13.37 -5.84
CA GLY A 23 26.71 13.16 -6.81
C GLY A 23 25.47 12.53 -6.19
N GLY A 24 24.94 13.17 -5.13
CA GLY A 24 23.52 13.30 -4.84
C GLY A 24 22.60 12.07 -4.94
N GLY A 25 23.04 10.89 -4.51
CA GLY A 25 22.21 9.67 -4.45
C GLY A 25 21.83 9.23 -3.03
N GLY A 26 22.27 9.95 -2.00
CA GLY A 26 21.94 9.70 -0.60
C GLY A 26 21.02 10.78 -0.08
N SER A 27 19.75 10.73 -0.45
CA SER A 27 18.75 11.33 0.43
C SER A 27 18.79 10.59 1.78
N ASP A 28 18.37 11.24 2.85
CA ASP A 28 18.00 10.61 4.13
C ASP A 28 16.79 9.63 3.97
N THR A 29 16.69 8.97 2.82
CA THR A 29 15.70 7.96 2.43
C THR A 29 16.22 6.55 2.65
N ALA A 30 17.49 6.37 3.05
CA ALA A 30 17.93 5.09 3.59
C ALA A 30 17.14 4.90 4.90
N PRO A 31 16.18 3.97 4.96
CA PRO A 31 15.26 3.96 6.08
C PRO A 31 15.99 3.64 7.38
N SER A 32 15.81 4.49 8.39
CA SER A 32 16.49 4.33 9.69
C SER A 32 16.15 3.02 10.40
N ALA A 33 15.02 2.39 10.06
CA ALA A 33 14.57 1.13 10.62
C ALA A 33 14.91 -0.02 9.67
N ALA A 34 15.43 -1.12 10.22
CA ALA A 34 15.68 -2.36 9.51
C ALA A 34 14.35 -3.09 9.21
N VAL A 35 13.51 -2.51 8.36
CA VAL A 35 12.24 -3.11 7.96
C VAL A 35 12.53 -4.33 7.09
N THR A 36 12.06 -5.49 7.53
CA THR A 36 12.20 -6.77 6.82
C THR A 36 10.88 -7.27 6.25
N SER A 37 9.77 -6.62 6.56
CA SER A 37 8.45 -6.93 6.01
C SER A 37 7.59 -5.68 5.94
N VAL A 38 6.83 -5.54 4.86
CA VAL A 38 5.77 -4.53 4.76
C VAL A 38 4.43 -5.24 4.77
N LYS A 39 3.54 -4.84 5.68
CA LYS A 39 2.17 -5.34 5.81
C LYS A 39 1.20 -4.23 5.51
N VAL A 40 0.24 -4.48 4.63
CA VAL A 40 -0.67 -3.45 4.14
C VAL A 40 -2.10 -3.86 4.46
N ALA A 41 -2.90 -2.95 4.98
CA ALA A 41 -4.36 -3.04 5.01
C ALA A 41 -4.94 -1.80 4.35
N GLY A 42 -6.14 -1.89 3.80
CA GLY A 42 -6.80 -0.75 3.21
C GLY A 42 -7.76 -1.07 2.09
N ASP A 43 -7.88 -0.10 1.19
CA ASP A 43 -8.81 -0.12 0.08
C ASP A 43 -8.12 -0.19 -1.30
N SER A 44 -8.82 0.24 -2.35
CA SER A 44 -8.36 0.28 -3.74
C SER A 44 -7.03 1.02 -3.95
N LEU A 45 -6.74 2.06 -3.17
CA LEU A 45 -5.50 2.82 -3.31
C LEU A 45 -4.26 2.02 -2.90
N ALA A 46 -4.47 0.98 -2.09
CA ALA A 46 -3.44 0.13 -1.54
C ALA A 46 -3.49 -1.32 -2.06
N ASP A 47 -4.50 -1.71 -2.86
CA ASP A 47 -4.72 -3.08 -3.33
C ASP A 47 -3.69 -3.52 -4.41
N SER A 48 -2.81 -4.46 -4.06
CA SER A 48 -1.81 -5.06 -4.97
C SER A 48 -2.36 -6.14 -5.91
N GLY A 49 -3.67 -6.20 -6.10
CA GLY A 49 -4.31 -6.98 -7.15
C GLY A 49 -5.18 -8.13 -6.65
N THR A 50 -5.97 -7.94 -5.58
CA THR A 50 -6.92 -8.93 -5.06
C THR A 50 -7.84 -9.47 -6.15
N PHE A 51 -8.24 -8.63 -7.10
CA PHE A 51 -9.12 -9.00 -8.23
C PHE A 51 -8.36 -9.36 -9.52
N GLY A 52 -7.04 -9.53 -9.45
CA GLY A 52 -6.19 -9.77 -10.62
C GLY A 52 -5.76 -8.49 -11.37
N TYR A 53 -6.13 -7.32 -10.86
CA TYR A 53 -5.73 -6.00 -11.37
C TYR A 53 -5.63 -4.99 -10.21
N LYS A 54 -4.83 -3.93 -10.40
CA LYS A 54 -4.76 -2.79 -9.46
C LYS A 54 -5.71 -1.67 -9.88
N PHE A 55 -6.27 -0.94 -8.93
CA PHE A 55 -7.17 0.19 -9.18
C PHE A 55 -6.38 1.45 -9.53
N THR A 56 -5.72 1.44 -10.70
CA THR A 56 -4.93 2.55 -11.20
C THR A 56 -5.25 2.83 -12.66
N VAL A 57 -5.16 4.10 -13.04
CA VAL A 57 -5.24 4.54 -14.44
C VAL A 57 -3.87 4.53 -15.14
N GLN A 58 -2.82 4.13 -14.42
CA GLN A 58 -1.45 4.16 -14.93
C GLN A 58 -1.01 2.78 -15.43
N GLY A 59 -0.51 2.73 -16.67
CA GLY A 59 0.03 1.51 -17.28
C GLY A 59 -1.03 0.57 -17.85
N SER A 60 -0.59 -0.47 -18.56
CA SER A 60 -1.47 -1.44 -19.25
C SER A 60 -1.46 -2.84 -18.63
N ALA A 61 -0.42 -3.19 -17.85
CA ALA A 61 -0.35 -4.48 -17.17
C ALA A 61 -1.14 -4.45 -15.86
N ALA A 62 -2.08 -5.39 -15.70
CA ALA A 62 -3.00 -5.45 -14.58
C ALA A 62 -2.29 -5.67 -13.22
N THR A 63 -1.31 -6.57 -13.19
CA THR A 63 -0.48 -6.90 -12.02
C THR A 63 0.90 -7.41 -12.48
N GLY A 64 1.81 -7.64 -11.54
CA GLY A 64 3.11 -8.28 -11.80
C GLY A 64 4.11 -7.40 -12.54
N VAL A 65 5.06 -8.03 -13.23
CA VAL A 65 6.13 -7.35 -13.98
C VAL A 65 5.52 -6.44 -15.05
N GLY A 66 5.96 -5.19 -15.08
CA GLY A 66 5.45 -4.18 -16.02
C GLY A 66 4.17 -3.47 -15.57
N SER A 67 3.54 -3.88 -14.46
CA SER A 67 2.45 -3.11 -13.85
C SER A 67 2.99 -1.86 -13.16
N THR A 68 2.22 -0.77 -13.17
CA THR A 68 2.63 0.44 -12.46
C THR A 68 2.60 0.20 -10.95
N PRO A 69 3.63 0.60 -10.20
CA PRO A 69 3.64 0.43 -8.76
C PRO A 69 2.75 1.45 -8.07
N ILE A 70 1.84 0.96 -7.23
CA ILE A 70 1.03 1.76 -6.31
C ILE A 70 1.85 2.14 -5.07
N TRP A 71 1.37 3.10 -4.28
CA TRP A 71 2.17 3.69 -3.21
C TRP A 71 2.74 2.68 -2.20
N PRO A 72 2.04 1.61 -1.76
CA PRO A 72 2.62 0.65 -0.81
C PRO A 72 3.73 -0.17 -1.44
N GLU A 73 3.66 -0.44 -2.74
CA GLU A 73 4.69 -1.18 -3.48
C GLU A 73 5.95 -0.33 -3.67
N ARG A 74 5.80 0.99 -3.84
CA ARG A 74 6.93 1.92 -3.86
C ARG A 74 7.63 1.95 -2.51
N VAL A 75 6.87 2.01 -1.43
CA VAL A 75 7.41 1.92 -0.07
C VAL A 75 8.09 0.57 0.14
N ALA A 76 7.46 -0.55 -0.19
CA ALA A 76 8.08 -1.88 -0.05
C ALA A 76 9.39 -1.99 -0.84
N THR A 77 9.42 -1.45 -2.07
CA THR A 77 10.61 -1.46 -2.93
C THR A 77 11.77 -0.68 -2.30
N SER A 78 11.53 0.41 -1.57
CA SER A 78 12.61 1.15 -0.89
C SER A 78 13.27 0.35 0.24
N TYR A 79 12.64 -0.75 0.69
CA TYR A 79 13.18 -1.70 1.65
C TYR A 79 13.60 -3.04 1.02
N GLY A 80 13.67 -3.12 -0.31
CA GLY A 80 13.98 -4.36 -1.03
C GLY A 80 12.90 -5.45 -0.90
N GLN A 81 11.68 -5.06 -0.56
CA GLN A 81 10.52 -5.95 -0.42
C GLN A 81 9.61 -5.86 -1.65
N SER A 82 8.88 -6.94 -1.93
CA SER A 82 7.81 -6.97 -2.93
C SER A 82 6.47 -7.27 -2.25
N LEU A 83 5.38 -6.71 -2.77
CA LEU A 83 4.03 -6.99 -2.30
C LEU A 83 3.23 -7.81 -3.32
N CYS A 84 2.31 -8.60 -2.79
CA CYS A 84 1.27 -9.30 -3.52
C CYS A 84 0.01 -9.35 -2.65
N ALA A 85 -1.15 -9.56 -3.27
CA ALA A 85 -2.43 -9.60 -2.56
C ALA A 85 -2.59 -10.88 -1.73
N TYR A 86 -2.87 -10.73 -0.44
CA TYR A 86 -3.22 -11.80 0.49
C TYR A 86 -4.60 -12.36 0.14
N TYR A 87 -5.62 -11.52 0.01
CA TYR A 87 -6.92 -11.98 -0.48
C TYR A 87 -6.91 -12.07 -2.01
N ARG A 88 -7.53 -13.12 -2.54
CA ARG A 88 -7.63 -13.41 -3.98
C ARG A 88 -9.08 -13.70 -4.33
N PHE A 89 -9.70 -12.81 -5.10
CA PHE A 89 -11.05 -13.05 -5.60
C PHE A 89 -11.00 -13.86 -6.89
N ASN A 90 -11.79 -14.93 -6.97
CA ASN A 90 -11.84 -15.81 -8.14
C ASN A 90 -13.05 -15.56 -9.07
N GLY A 91 -13.83 -14.51 -8.81
CA GLY A 91 -15.09 -14.23 -9.50
C GLY A 91 -16.35 -14.55 -8.68
N SER A 92 -16.22 -15.38 -7.64
CA SER A 92 -17.35 -15.75 -6.76
C SER A 92 -17.03 -15.65 -5.27
N ALA A 93 -15.81 -15.97 -4.86
CA ALA A 93 -15.38 -15.99 -3.47
C ALA A 93 -13.93 -15.51 -3.30
N PHE A 94 -13.60 -15.13 -2.07
CA PHE A 94 -12.23 -14.83 -1.67
C PHE A 94 -11.52 -16.10 -1.20
N GLY A 95 -10.36 -16.38 -1.78
CA GLY A 95 -9.32 -17.24 -1.19
C GLY A 95 -8.21 -16.41 -0.56
N THR A 96 -7.22 -17.08 0.03
CA THR A 96 -6.05 -16.44 0.63
C THR A 96 -4.74 -16.97 0.07
N ASN A 97 -3.71 -16.13 0.06
CA ASN A 97 -2.33 -16.47 -0.25
C ASN A 97 -1.44 -16.12 0.94
N ALA A 98 -1.06 -17.13 1.72
CA ALA A 98 -0.28 -16.95 2.93
C ALA A 98 1.13 -16.36 2.71
N ALA A 99 1.68 -16.44 1.50
CA ALA A 99 2.96 -15.84 1.16
C ALA A 99 2.90 -14.30 1.03
N CYS A 100 1.69 -13.74 0.92
CA CYS A 100 1.46 -12.32 0.69
C CYS A 100 1.16 -11.57 2.00
N THR A 101 1.48 -10.28 2.01
CA THR A 101 1.31 -9.39 3.17
C THR A 101 0.52 -8.12 2.86
N ASN A 102 -0.01 -7.97 1.64
CA ASN A 102 -0.95 -6.92 1.31
C ASN A 102 -2.40 -7.44 1.45
N TYR A 103 -3.06 -7.04 2.52
CA TYR A 103 -4.45 -7.38 2.86
C TYR A 103 -5.46 -6.36 2.33
N ALA A 104 -5.00 -5.26 1.72
CA ALA A 104 -5.90 -4.27 1.16
C ALA A 104 -6.76 -4.88 0.05
N VAL A 105 -8.03 -4.48 0.01
CA VAL A 105 -9.01 -4.96 -0.97
C VAL A 105 -9.76 -3.77 -1.53
N GLY A 106 -9.83 -3.66 -2.86
CA GLY A 106 -10.66 -2.67 -3.55
C GLY A 106 -12.07 -2.55 -2.95
N GLY A 107 -12.47 -1.32 -2.64
CA GLY A 107 -13.73 -1.02 -1.94
C GLY A 107 -13.65 -1.15 -0.42
N GLY A 108 -12.45 -1.32 0.15
CA GLY A 108 -12.22 -1.46 1.59
C GLY A 108 -12.89 -0.37 2.43
N ARG A 109 -13.56 -0.76 3.52
CA ARG A 109 -14.27 0.12 4.46
C ARG A 109 -13.75 -0.08 5.87
N ILE A 110 -13.62 1.00 6.63
CA ILE A 110 -13.32 0.93 8.06
C ILE A 110 -14.57 0.42 8.79
N ASN A 111 -15.70 1.08 8.54
CA ASN A 111 -17.00 0.74 9.09
C ASN A 111 -17.80 -0.07 8.08
N ASN A 112 -17.78 -1.39 8.24
CA ASN A 112 -18.52 -2.33 7.37
C ASN A 112 -19.57 -3.12 8.17
N PRO A 113 -20.60 -2.46 8.74
CA PRO A 113 -21.47 -3.08 9.73
C PRO A 113 -22.33 -4.23 9.19
N THR A 114 -22.63 -4.25 7.89
CA THR A 114 -23.45 -5.31 7.27
C THR A 114 -22.65 -6.57 6.94
N ALA A 115 -21.32 -6.47 6.84
CA ALA A 115 -20.42 -7.58 6.53
C ALA A 115 -19.06 -7.43 7.25
N PRO A 116 -19.04 -7.39 8.60
CA PRO A 116 -17.86 -7.01 9.37
C PRO A 116 -16.69 -8.00 9.25
N THR A 117 -16.96 -9.24 8.83
CA THR A 117 -15.98 -10.31 8.61
C THR A 117 -15.60 -10.50 7.14
N SER A 118 -16.11 -9.67 6.23
CA SER A 118 -15.71 -9.70 4.83
C SER A 118 -14.26 -9.23 4.67
N PRO A 119 -13.49 -9.74 3.69
CA PRO A 119 -12.17 -9.19 3.32
C PRO A 119 -12.16 -7.69 2.96
N VAL A 120 -13.32 -7.13 2.61
CA VAL A 120 -13.49 -5.69 2.36
C VAL A 120 -13.53 -4.88 3.67
N SER A 121 -13.76 -5.51 4.81
CA SER A 121 -13.69 -4.84 6.13
C SER A 121 -12.22 -4.65 6.52
N ILE A 122 -11.75 -3.40 6.60
CA ILE A 122 -10.37 -3.09 7.03
C ILE A 122 -10.13 -3.61 8.46
N THR A 123 -11.15 -3.62 9.32
CA THR A 123 -11.03 -4.24 10.64
C THR A 123 -10.79 -5.75 10.56
N GLN A 124 -11.38 -6.45 9.57
CA GLN A 124 -11.09 -7.86 9.33
C GLN A 124 -9.67 -8.05 8.76
N GLN A 125 -9.24 -7.20 7.83
CA GLN A 125 -7.88 -7.22 7.30
C GLN A 125 -6.83 -7.07 8.42
N LEU A 126 -7.07 -6.17 9.38
CA LEU A 126 -6.22 -5.98 10.55
C LEU A 126 -6.26 -7.18 11.51
N LYS A 127 -7.43 -7.83 11.68
CA LYS A 127 -7.53 -9.08 12.46
C LYS A 127 -6.71 -10.20 11.82
N ASP A 128 -6.82 -10.39 10.51
CA ASP A 128 -6.09 -11.44 9.79
C ASP A 128 -4.58 -11.16 9.72
N MET A 129 -4.20 -9.87 9.66
CA MET A 129 -2.82 -9.42 9.82
C MET A 129 -2.29 -9.70 11.23
N GLY A 130 -3.04 -9.33 12.27
CA GLY A 130 -2.68 -9.53 13.67
C GLY A 130 -2.64 -11.00 14.08
N ALA A 131 -3.49 -11.85 13.51
CA ALA A 131 -3.47 -13.30 13.70
C ALA A 131 -2.15 -13.94 13.20
N ARG A 132 -1.45 -13.26 12.28
CA ARG A 132 -0.11 -13.65 11.81
C ARG A 132 1.04 -13.00 12.59
N GLY A 133 0.71 -12.21 13.62
CA GLY A 133 1.65 -11.53 14.50
C GLY A 133 2.33 -10.32 13.85
N TYR A 134 2.98 -9.51 14.68
CA TYR A 134 3.84 -8.40 14.27
C TYR A 134 5.26 -8.62 14.79
N SER A 135 6.25 -8.28 13.97
CA SER A 135 7.66 -8.23 14.37
C SER A 135 8.11 -6.79 14.58
N ALA A 136 9.21 -6.58 15.31
CA ALA A 136 9.82 -5.27 15.49
C ALA A 136 10.29 -4.62 14.17
N ASN A 137 10.42 -5.41 13.11
CA ASN A 137 10.89 -5.01 11.80
C ASN A 137 9.75 -4.99 10.75
N ASP A 138 8.50 -5.06 11.19
CA ASP A 138 7.34 -4.90 10.31
C ASP A 138 7.01 -3.42 10.16
N LEU A 139 6.89 -2.96 8.91
CA LEU A 139 6.25 -1.70 8.59
C LEU A 139 4.78 -1.95 8.23
N VAL A 140 3.88 -1.39 9.01
CA VAL A 140 2.43 -1.49 8.77
C VAL A 140 1.94 -0.24 8.06
N LEU A 141 1.31 -0.43 6.90
CA LEU A 141 0.74 0.61 6.06
C LEU A 141 -0.78 0.44 6.04
N ILE A 142 -1.52 1.52 6.36
CA ILE A 142 -2.99 1.49 6.40
C ILE A 142 -3.52 2.71 5.68
N ASP A 143 -4.43 2.49 4.74
CA ASP A 143 -5.12 3.55 4.01
C ASP A 143 -6.59 3.18 3.78
N GLY A 144 -7.51 4.07 4.16
CA GLY A 144 -8.93 3.80 4.08
C GLY A 144 -9.79 4.98 4.54
N GLY A 145 -11.11 4.83 4.38
CA GLY A 145 -12.10 5.84 4.75
C GLY A 145 -12.73 6.56 3.55
N GLY A 146 -12.11 6.50 2.36
CA GLY A 146 -12.71 7.04 1.14
C GLY A 146 -14.05 6.36 0.79
N ASN A 147 -14.11 5.03 0.93
CA ASN A 147 -15.34 4.27 0.72
C ASN A 147 -16.39 4.54 1.81
N ASP A 148 -15.99 4.70 3.08
CA ASP A 148 -16.88 5.10 4.16
C ASP A 148 -17.53 6.47 3.89
N ALA A 149 -16.73 7.45 3.45
CA ALA A 149 -17.23 8.77 3.08
C ALA A 149 -18.19 8.70 1.89
N ALA A 150 -17.88 7.88 0.88
CA ALA A 150 -18.74 7.65 -0.27
C ALA A 150 -20.08 7.00 0.13
N ASP A 151 -20.06 6.02 1.04
CA ASP A 151 -21.26 5.38 1.56
C ASP A 151 -22.13 6.39 2.35
N LEU A 152 -21.50 7.21 3.20
CA LEU A 152 -22.19 8.24 3.99
C LEU A 152 -22.84 9.31 3.09
N ILE A 153 -22.09 9.86 2.12
CA ILE A 153 -22.61 10.83 1.15
C ILE A 153 -23.72 10.19 0.31
N GLY A 154 -23.51 8.96 -0.16
CA GLY A 154 -24.50 8.23 -0.92
C GLY A 154 -25.80 8.01 -0.14
N ALA A 155 -25.71 7.70 1.15
CA ALA A 155 -26.88 7.58 2.03
C ALA A 155 -27.57 8.92 2.26
N TYR A 156 -26.81 10.00 2.46
CA TYR A 156 -27.37 11.35 2.59
C TYR A 156 -28.15 11.77 1.33
N LEU A 157 -27.60 11.54 0.14
CA LEU A 157 -28.27 11.86 -1.13
C LEU A 157 -29.57 11.06 -1.34
N ARG A 158 -29.73 9.93 -0.66
CA ARG A 158 -30.95 9.10 -0.67
C ARG A 158 -31.88 9.36 0.50
N ALA A 159 -31.58 10.29 1.40
CA ALA A 159 -32.34 10.50 2.63
C ALA A 159 -33.84 10.78 2.40
N SER A 160 -34.20 11.44 1.29
CA SER A 160 -35.61 11.67 0.95
C SER A 160 -36.38 10.40 0.60
N THR A 161 -35.69 9.29 0.30
CA THR A 161 -36.31 8.01 -0.11
C THR A 161 -36.58 7.08 1.07
N ASP A 162 -35.82 7.19 2.16
CA ASP A 162 -35.90 6.32 3.34
C ASP A 162 -36.08 7.09 4.65
N SER A 163 -36.37 8.40 4.57
CA SER A 163 -36.42 9.33 5.70
C SER A 163 -35.10 9.44 6.47
N GLY A 164 -33.97 9.24 5.80
CA GLY A 164 -32.63 9.38 6.36
C GLY A 164 -32.18 8.21 7.23
N GLN A 165 -32.90 7.09 7.22
CA GLN A 165 -32.59 5.94 8.07
C GLN A 165 -31.20 5.35 7.79
N ALA A 166 -30.86 5.11 6.52
CA ALA A 166 -29.53 4.58 6.16
C ALA A 166 -28.41 5.58 6.52
N TYR A 167 -28.66 6.88 6.33
CA TYR A 167 -27.71 7.92 6.70
C TYR A 167 -27.48 7.96 8.20
N ALA A 168 -28.54 7.95 9.02
CA ALA A 168 -28.45 7.95 10.47
C ALA A 168 -27.73 6.69 11.00
N ALA A 169 -28.02 5.52 10.41
CA ALA A 169 -27.39 4.26 10.77
C ALA A 169 -25.88 4.23 10.44
N LEU A 170 -25.46 4.80 9.31
CA LEU A 170 -24.04 4.93 8.99
C LEU A 170 -23.35 6.01 9.84
N LEU A 171 -24.01 7.14 10.05
CA LEU A 171 -23.49 8.23 10.86
C LEU A 171 -23.22 7.78 12.30
N SER A 172 -24.10 6.97 12.89
CA SER A 172 -23.89 6.42 14.23
C SER A 172 -22.75 5.41 14.32
N SER A 173 -22.30 4.84 13.20
CA SER A 173 -21.13 3.96 13.18
C SER A 173 -19.79 4.72 13.16
N VAL A 174 -19.80 6.01 12.77
CA VAL A 174 -18.60 6.84 12.65
C VAL A 174 -18.43 7.87 13.78
N LEU A 175 -19.49 8.10 14.57
CA LEU A 175 -19.47 9.01 15.71
C LEU A 175 -19.38 8.21 17.04
N PRO A 176 -18.58 8.66 18.02
CA PRO A 176 -18.48 8.03 19.33
C PRO A 176 -19.71 8.25 20.22
#